data_AF-A0A9X3K8B4-F1
#
_entry.id   AF-A0A9X3K8B4-F1
#
_cell.length_a   1.000
_cell.length_b   1.000
_cell.length_c   1.000
_cell.angle_alpha   90.00
_cell.angle_beta   90.00
_cell.angle_gamma   90.00
#
_symmetry.space_group_name_H-M   'P 1'
#
loop_
_entity.id
_entity.type
_entity.pdbx_description
1 polymer ?
#
loop_
_entity_poly.entity_id
_entity_poly.type
_entity_poly.pdbx_seq_one_letter_code
_entity_poly.pdbx_strand_id
1 'polypeptide(L)'
;MFKTFAFLVFLAFVPFGENDSAQRIPLTKEKVKNYIETRVKAHDLQLEYEANADQYEDVILAYYKERNEWLLSQGWTGKEFDATEEWILGVANSIEAQAELDLENAERDNQFAEFDANEHLSEDQKQQMKDAIMESVVQRQAYIDIFKEDWPAVKPYLRELEKLDEYIGGSKTKPFE
;
A
#
# COMPACT_ATOMS: atom_id res chain seq x y z
N MET A 1 -32.68 -15.57 17.49
CA MET A 1 -31.56 -14.61 17.38
C MET A 1 -30.73 -15.01 16.17
N PHE A 2 -31.10 -14.54 14.99
CA PHE A 2 -30.29 -14.69 13.78
C PHE A 2 -29.30 -13.53 13.76
N LYS A 3 -28.02 -13.81 13.96
CA LYS A 3 -26.96 -12.83 13.72
C LYS A 3 -26.67 -12.84 12.22
N THR A 4 -27.09 -11.78 11.55
CA THR A 4 -26.78 -11.46 10.17
C THR A 4 -25.25 -11.36 10.05
N PHE A 5 -24.60 -12.33 9.41
CA PHE A 5 -23.26 -12.14 8.89
C PHE A 5 -23.39 -11.66 7.44
N ALA A 6 -23.41 -10.35 7.28
CA ALA A 6 -23.23 -9.72 5.99
C ALA A 6 -21.76 -9.89 5.59
N PHE A 7 -21.46 -10.90 4.78
CA PHE A 7 -20.18 -11.01 4.10
C PHE A 7 -20.23 -10.08 2.88
N LEU A 8 -20.03 -8.78 3.13
CA LEU A 8 -19.78 -7.81 2.08
C LEU A 8 -18.31 -7.94 1.68
N VAL A 9 -18.04 -8.77 0.66
CA VAL A 9 -16.77 -8.70 -0.07
C VAL A 9 -16.82 -7.42 -0.91
N PHE A 10 -16.43 -6.31 -0.32
CA PHE A 10 -16.12 -5.08 -1.05
C PHE A 10 -14.69 -5.21 -1.58
N LEU A 11 -14.52 -5.96 -2.66
CA LEU A 11 -13.31 -5.88 -3.48
C LEU A 11 -13.39 -4.58 -4.28
N ALA A 12 -13.04 -3.47 -3.63
CA ALA A 12 -12.70 -2.24 -4.33
C ALA A 12 -11.36 -2.46 -5.04
N PHE A 13 -11.39 -3.20 -6.15
CA PHE A 13 -10.33 -3.15 -7.15
C PHE A 13 -10.33 -1.73 -7.70
N VAL A 14 -9.39 -0.91 -7.23
CA VAL A 14 -8.97 0.25 -8.02
C VAL A 14 -8.32 -0.34 -9.27
N PRO A 15 -8.87 -0.11 -10.48
CA PRO A 15 -8.22 -0.57 -11.69
C PRO A 15 -6.92 0.21 -11.84
N PHE A 16 -5.80 -0.44 -11.51
CA PHE A 16 -4.49 0.02 -11.92
C PHE A 16 -4.52 0.12 -13.45
N GLY A 17 -4.41 1.35 -13.95
CA GLY A 17 -4.32 1.64 -15.38
C GLY A 17 -3.20 0.85 -16.03
N GLU A 18 -3.37 0.59 -17.33
CA GLU A 18 -2.48 -0.14 -18.23
C GLU A 18 -0.99 -0.22 -17.80
N ASN A 19 -0.57 -1.44 -17.48
CA ASN A 19 0.77 -2.03 -17.66
C ASN A 19 1.93 -1.07 -17.97
N ASP A 20 2.41 -0.36 -16.97
CA ASP A 20 3.85 -0.37 -16.70
C ASP A 20 4.03 -1.39 -15.57
N SER A 21 4.61 -2.55 -15.86
CA SER A 21 5.05 -3.45 -14.80
C SER A 21 5.95 -2.62 -13.90
N ALA A 22 5.49 -2.29 -12.67
CA ALA A 22 6.20 -1.39 -11.77
C ALA A 22 7.67 -1.79 -11.76
N GLN A 23 8.52 -0.94 -12.33
CA GLN A 23 9.93 -1.27 -12.49
C GLN A 23 10.50 -1.41 -11.09
N ARG A 24 11.00 -2.60 -10.75
CA ARG A 24 11.53 -2.85 -9.41
C ARG A 24 12.56 -1.78 -9.04
N ILE A 25 12.37 -1.17 -7.87
CA ILE A 25 13.32 -0.27 -7.23
C ILE A 25 13.95 -1.03 -6.07
N PRO A 26 15.19 -1.56 -6.21
CA PRO A 26 15.83 -2.26 -5.11
C PRO A 26 15.96 -1.37 -3.89
N LEU A 27 15.44 -1.83 -2.74
CA LEU A 27 15.46 -1.07 -1.51
C LEU A 27 16.58 -1.55 -0.58
N THR A 28 17.21 -0.59 0.07
CA THR A 28 18.06 -0.83 1.24
C THR A 28 17.43 -0.14 2.44
N LYS A 29 17.79 -0.58 3.66
CA LYS A 29 17.34 0.09 4.89
C LYS A 29 17.67 1.58 4.90
N GLU A 30 18.85 1.93 4.40
CA GLU A 30 19.30 3.31 4.26
C GLU A 30 18.43 4.09 3.26
N LYS A 31 18.09 3.51 2.10
CA LYS A 31 17.22 4.16 1.12
C LYS A 31 15.82 4.42 1.68
N VAL A 32 15.24 3.46 2.40
CA VAL A 32 13.93 3.61 3.05
C VAL A 32 13.97 4.70 4.14
N LYS A 33 15.00 4.69 4.98
CA LYS A 33 15.20 5.71 6.00
C LYS A 33 15.34 7.11 5.38
N ASN A 34 16.20 7.25 4.36
CA ASN A 34 16.41 8.52 3.68
C ASN A 34 15.14 9.01 2.98
N TYR A 35 14.35 8.09 2.41
CA TYR A 35 13.03 8.40 1.85
C TYR A 35 12.10 8.99 2.92
N ILE A 36 11.95 8.33 4.08
CA ILE A 36 11.09 8.79 5.18
C ILE A 36 11.49 10.20 5.63
N GLU A 37 12.78 10.44 5.87
CA GLU A 37 13.29 11.76 6.28
C GLU A 37 13.06 12.84 5.21
N THR A 38 13.20 12.47 3.93
CA THR A 38 12.98 13.38 2.80
C THR A 38 11.49 13.69 2.62
N ARG A 39 10.61 12.69 2.80
CA ARG A 39 9.16 12.83 2.65
C ARG A 39 8.53 13.75 3.68
N VAL A 40 9.02 13.71 4.93
CA VAL A 40 8.63 14.68 5.98
C VAL A 40 8.90 16.10 5.50
N LYS A 41 10.14 16.40 5.09
CA LYS A 41 10.50 17.75 4.64
C LYS A 41 9.76 18.18 3.38
N ALA A 42 9.54 17.25 2.44
CA ALA A 42 8.75 17.51 1.24
C ALA A 42 7.28 17.86 1.58
N HIS A 43 6.73 17.25 2.65
CA HIS A 43 5.41 17.60 3.16
C HIS A 43 5.40 18.94 3.89
N ASP A 44 6.41 19.23 4.71
CA ASP A 44 6.53 20.53 5.38
C ASP A 44 6.58 21.67 4.36
N LEU A 45 7.33 21.48 3.26
CA LEU A 45 7.37 22.40 2.13
C LEU A 45 5.99 22.54 1.46
N GLN A 46 5.24 21.43 1.32
CA GLN A 46 3.89 21.47 0.77
C GLN A 46 2.97 22.34 1.64
N LEU A 47 3.00 22.13 2.96
CA LEU A 47 2.21 22.90 3.92
C LEU A 47 2.58 24.39 3.90
N GLU A 48 3.86 24.73 3.73
CA GLU A 48 4.31 26.12 3.58
C GLU A 48 3.70 26.78 2.33
N TYR A 49 3.72 26.07 1.19
CA TYR A 49 3.13 26.58 -0.06
C TYR A 49 1.61 26.70 0.06
N GLU A 50 0.94 25.73 0.66
CA GLU A 50 -0.50 25.78 0.94
C GLU A 50 -0.87 26.98 1.83
N ALA A 51 -0.07 27.26 2.86
CA ALA A 51 -0.29 28.40 3.77
C ALA A 51 -0.11 29.77 3.09
N ASN A 52 0.69 29.84 2.02
CA ASN A 52 0.98 31.07 1.26
C ASN A 52 0.39 31.03 -0.15
N ALA A 53 -0.67 30.23 -0.36
CA ALA A 53 -1.21 29.97 -1.70
C ALA A 53 -1.66 31.24 -2.45
N ASP A 54 -2.03 32.30 -1.73
CA ASP A 54 -2.43 33.61 -2.28
C ASP A 54 -1.28 34.38 -2.93
N GLN A 55 -0.03 34.00 -2.67
CA GLN A 55 1.17 34.62 -3.23
C GLN A 55 1.57 34.06 -4.60
N TYR A 56 0.91 32.99 -5.05
CA TYR A 56 1.25 32.27 -6.27
C TYR A 56 0.08 32.28 -7.25
N GLU A 57 0.39 32.42 -8.55
CA GLU A 57 -0.61 32.25 -9.61
C GLU A 57 -1.07 30.79 -9.70
N ASP A 58 -0.14 29.85 -9.52
CA ASP A 58 -0.39 28.42 -9.41
C ASP A 58 0.50 27.83 -8.31
N VAL A 59 -0.08 27.66 -7.12
CA VAL A 59 0.61 27.14 -5.93
C VAL A 59 1.10 25.70 -6.12
N ILE A 60 0.38 24.89 -6.90
CA ILE A 60 0.74 23.49 -7.14
C ILE A 60 1.99 23.44 -8.01
N LEU A 61 1.98 24.17 -9.13
CA LEU A 61 3.15 24.24 -10.01
C LEU A 61 4.36 24.85 -9.30
N ALA A 62 4.15 25.89 -8.48
CA ALA A 62 5.21 26.51 -7.70
C ALA A 62 5.82 25.53 -6.68
N TYR A 63 4.99 24.78 -5.94
CA TYR A 63 5.43 23.75 -5.01
C TYR A 63 6.24 22.66 -5.72
N TYR A 64 5.71 22.05 -6.79
CA TYR A 64 6.41 20.95 -7.46
C TYR A 64 7.71 21.40 -8.11
N LYS A 65 7.80 22.65 -8.58
CA LYS A 65 9.05 23.23 -9.05
C LYS A 65 10.09 23.28 -7.92
N GLU A 66 9.76 23.94 -6.81
CA GLU A 66 10.66 24.08 -5.66
C GLU A 66 11.05 22.71 -5.07
N ARG A 67 10.07 21.83 -4.87
CA ARG A 67 10.27 20.46 -4.40
C ARG A 67 11.29 19.73 -5.28
N ASN A 68 11.13 19.78 -6.60
CA ASN A 68 12.01 19.06 -7.52
C ASN A 68 13.42 19.67 -7.56
N GLU A 69 13.55 21.00 -7.44
CA GLU A 69 14.86 21.66 -7.32
C GLU A 69 15.56 21.28 -6.00
N TRP A 70 14.81 21.26 -4.89
CA TRP A 70 15.32 20.85 -3.58
C TRP A 70 15.68 19.35 -3.51
N LEU A 71 14.86 18.46 -4.09
CA LEU A 71 15.10 17.01 -4.09
C LEU A 71 16.46 16.65 -4.73
N LEU A 72 16.88 17.39 -5.76
CA LEU A 72 18.21 17.18 -6.38
C LEU A 72 19.34 17.37 -5.37
N SER A 73 19.21 18.32 -4.44
CA SER A 73 20.19 18.55 -3.37
C SER A 73 20.21 17.42 -2.34
N GLN A 74 19.13 16.65 -2.25
CA GLN A 74 19.00 15.47 -1.38
C GLN A 74 19.41 14.18 -2.10
N GLY A 75 19.87 14.26 -3.35
CA GLY A 75 20.27 13.11 -4.16
C GLY A 75 19.12 12.40 -4.87
N TRP A 76 17.94 13.02 -4.96
CA TRP A 76 16.77 12.46 -5.61
C TRP A 76 16.37 13.26 -6.85
N THR A 77 15.89 12.58 -7.87
CA THR A 77 15.02 13.24 -8.85
C THR A 77 13.58 13.16 -8.36
N GLY A 78 12.72 14.11 -8.76
CA GLY A 78 11.29 14.04 -8.45
C GLY A 78 10.66 12.70 -8.86
N LYS A 79 10.98 12.24 -10.08
CA LYS A 79 10.51 10.95 -10.59
C LYS A 79 10.98 9.75 -9.76
N GLU A 80 12.26 9.71 -9.37
CA GLU A 80 12.78 8.62 -8.54
C GLU A 80 12.16 8.63 -7.14
N PHE A 81 11.97 9.82 -6.57
CA PHE A 81 11.37 9.99 -5.25
C PHE A 81 9.92 9.47 -5.23
N ASP A 82 9.09 9.95 -6.17
CA ASP A 82 7.69 9.54 -6.28
C ASP A 82 7.56 8.03 -6.60
N ALA A 83 8.41 7.49 -7.48
CA ALA A 83 8.41 6.04 -7.76
C ALA A 83 8.89 5.20 -6.55
N THR A 84 9.80 5.73 -5.73
CA THR A 84 10.27 5.06 -4.51
C THR A 84 9.17 5.04 -3.44
N GLU A 85 8.35 6.10 -3.34
CA GLU A 85 7.14 6.11 -2.50
C GLU A 85 6.20 4.98 -2.89
N GLU A 86 5.81 4.91 -4.17
CA GLU A 86 4.93 3.87 -4.70
C GLU A 86 5.48 2.46 -4.42
N TRP A 87 6.78 2.23 -4.61
CA TRP A 87 7.40 0.93 -4.35
C TRP A 87 7.42 0.59 -2.85
N ILE A 88 7.74 1.55 -1.97
CA ILE A 88 7.73 1.33 -0.51
C ILE A 88 6.31 1.00 -0.03
N LEU A 89 5.29 1.70 -0.53
CA LEU A 89 3.89 1.41 -0.21
C LEU A 89 3.48 0.03 -0.69
N GLY A 90 3.86 -0.37 -1.91
CA GLY A 90 3.65 -1.72 -2.43
C GLY A 90 4.30 -2.79 -1.53
N VAL A 91 5.53 -2.55 -1.08
CA VAL A 91 6.22 -3.44 -0.14
C VAL A 91 5.49 -3.52 1.20
N ALA A 92 5.11 -2.39 1.80
CA ALA A 92 4.39 -2.37 3.07
C ALA A 92 3.05 -3.13 2.98
N ASN A 93 2.25 -2.83 1.96
CA ASN A 93 0.96 -3.49 1.71
C ASN A 93 1.13 -4.99 1.46
N SER A 94 2.19 -5.42 0.76
CA SER A 94 2.45 -6.84 0.55
C SER A 94 2.79 -7.62 1.83
N ILE A 95 3.38 -6.96 2.82
CA ILE A 95 3.68 -7.58 4.12
C ILE A 95 2.38 -7.81 4.89
N GLU A 96 1.48 -6.83 4.90
CA GLU A 96 0.14 -6.95 5.50
C GLU A 96 -0.69 -8.00 4.77
N ALA A 97 -0.71 -7.96 3.43
CA ALA A 97 -1.42 -8.92 2.61
C ALA A 97 -0.94 -10.37 2.85
N GLN A 98 0.35 -10.61 3.13
CA GLN A 98 0.82 -11.94 3.51
C GLN A 98 0.26 -12.37 4.87
N ALA A 99 0.23 -11.48 5.86
CA ALA A 99 -0.30 -11.81 7.18
C ALA A 99 -1.80 -12.16 7.11
N GLU A 100 -2.57 -11.43 6.31
CA GLU A 100 -3.98 -11.76 6.03
C GLU A 100 -4.12 -13.08 5.29
N LEU A 101 -3.32 -13.29 4.25
CA LEU A 101 -3.36 -14.52 3.45
C LEU A 101 -2.99 -15.75 4.29
N ASP A 102 -2.06 -15.62 5.24
CA ASP A 102 -1.70 -16.68 6.18
C ASP A 102 -2.86 -17.03 7.11
N LEU A 103 -3.60 -16.04 7.61
CA LEU A 103 -4.80 -16.25 8.43
C LEU A 103 -5.92 -16.94 7.63
N GLU A 104 -6.20 -16.44 6.43
CA GLU A 104 -7.23 -17.03 5.56
C GLU A 104 -6.87 -18.46 5.14
N ASN A 105 -5.61 -18.73 4.83
CA ASN A 105 -5.14 -20.07 4.50
C ASN A 105 -5.28 -21.04 5.68
N ALA A 106 -5.12 -20.56 6.92
CA ALA A 106 -5.34 -21.37 8.12
C ALA A 106 -6.83 -21.71 8.34
N GLU A 107 -7.73 -20.84 7.88
CA GLU A 107 -9.19 -21.03 7.99
C GLU A 107 -9.80 -21.75 6.77
N ARG A 108 -9.05 -21.87 5.66
CA ARG A 108 -9.54 -22.37 4.37
C ARG A 108 -10.21 -23.75 4.47
N ASP A 109 -9.60 -24.68 5.18
CA ASP A 109 -10.14 -26.05 5.29
C ASP A 109 -11.51 -26.04 6.02
N ASN A 110 -11.69 -25.13 6.98
CA ASN A 110 -12.99 -24.95 7.65
C ASN A 110 -14.01 -24.31 6.70
N GLN A 111 -13.63 -23.28 5.95
CA GLN A 111 -14.51 -22.65 4.94
C GLN A 111 -14.94 -23.66 3.87
N PHE A 112 -14.03 -24.53 3.43
CA PHE A 112 -14.34 -25.58 2.46
C PHE A 112 -15.28 -26.63 3.04
N ALA A 113 -15.08 -27.03 4.30
CA ALA A 113 -15.97 -27.94 5.00
C ALA A 113 -17.38 -27.33 5.21
N GLU A 114 -17.47 -26.02 5.46
CA GLU A 114 -18.75 -25.30 5.55
C GLU A 114 -19.49 -25.31 4.21
N PHE A 115 -18.80 -25.12 3.09
CA PHE A 115 -19.41 -25.24 1.76
C PHE A 115 -19.89 -26.67 1.49
N ASP A 116 -19.07 -27.67 1.84
CA ASP A 116 -19.42 -29.08 1.65
C ASP A 116 -20.65 -29.50 2.45
N ALA A 117 -20.77 -29.01 3.68
CA ALA A 117 -21.90 -29.28 4.56
C ALA A 117 -23.17 -28.48 4.22
N ASN A 118 -23.10 -27.49 3.32
CA ASN A 118 -24.25 -26.65 3.00
C ASN A 118 -25.23 -27.34 2.03
N GLU A 119 -26.40 -27.74 2.54
CA GLU A 119 -27.45 -28.43 1.77
C GLU A 119 -28.19 -27.51 0.77
N HIS A 120 -28.04 -26.19 0.88
CA HIS A 120 -28.68 -25.22 -0.02
C HIS A 120 -27.85 -24.92 -1.27
N LEU A 121 -26.61 -25.41 -1.34
CA LEU A 121 -25.73 -25.24 -2.50
C LEU A 121 -25.69 -26.53 -3.30
N SER A 122 -25.78 -26.41 -4.63
CA SER A 122 -25.43 -27.50 -5.53
C SER A 122 -23.92 -27.76 -5.51
N GLU A 123 -23.50 -28.97 -5.89
CA GLU A 123 -22.08 -29.33 -5.98
C GLU A 123 -21.30 -28.39 -6.90
N ASP A 124 -21.89 -27.97 -8.02
CA ASP A 124 -21.29 -27.01 -8.95
C ASP A 124 -21.05 -25.64 -8.27
N GLN A 125 -22.01 -25.16 -7.47
CA GLN A 125 -21.85 -23.90 -6.73
C GLN A 125 -20.78 -24.01 -5.65
N LYS A 126 -20.72 -25.13 -4.92
CA LYS A 126 -19.66 -25.39 -3.93
C LYS A 126 -18.29 -25.36 -4.59
N GLN A 127 -18.14 -26.02 -5.73
CA GLN A 127 -16.89 -26.04 -6.47
C GLN A 127 -16.52 -24.64 -6.98
N GLN A 128 -17.46 -23.89 -7.55
CA GLN A 128 -17.22 -22.50 -7.99
C GLN A 128 -16.73 -21.60 -6.85
N MET A 129 -17.32 -21.73 -5.65
CA MET A 129 -16.89 -20.95 -4.49
C MET A 129 -15.47 -21.33 -4.04
N LYS A 130 -15.14 -22.62 -4.01
CA LYS A 130 -13.78 -23.11 -3.70
C LYS A 130 -12.76 -22.61 -4.72
N ASP A 131 -13.09 -22.71 -6.01
CA ASP A 131 -12.22 -22.25 -7.10
C ASP A 131 -11.99 -20.74 -7.02
N ALA A 132 -13.03 -19.95 -6.73
CA ALA A 132 -12.90 -18.50 -6.55
C ALA A 132 -11.97 -18.12 -5.38
N ILE A 133 -12.05 -18.85 -4.26
CA ILE A 133 -11.13 -18.65 -3.14
C ILE A 133 -9.69 -18.99 -3.57
N MET A 134 -9.49 -20.12 -4.24
CA MET A 134 -8.16 -20.53 -4.69
C MET A 134 -7.57 -19.56 -5.72
N GLU A 135 -8.39 -19.04 -6.64
CA GLU A 135 -7.96 -18.03 -7.59
C GLU A 135 -7.54 -16.73 -6.89
N SER A 136 -8.33 -16.27 -5.90
CA SER A 136 -7.98 -15.10 -5.09
C SER A 136 -6.65 -15.28 -4.36
N VAL A 137 -6.41 -16.46 -3.77
CA VAL A 137 -5.12 -16.80 -3.12
C VAL A 137 -3.96 -16.71 -4.10
N VAL A 138 -4.10 -17.27 -5.31
CA VAL A 138 -3.04 -17.23 -6.34
C VAL A 138 -2.74 -15.80 -6.76
N GLN A 139 -3.78 -14.98 -7.01
CA GLN A 139 -3.60 -13.58 -7.42
C GLN A 139 -2.90 -12.76 -6.33
N ARG A 140 -3.32 -12.92 -5.07
CA ARG A 140 -2.68 -12.24 -3.92
C ARG A 140 -1.25 -12.69 -3.70
N GLN A 141 -0.97 -13.98 -3.84
CA GLN A 141 0.41 -14.48 -3.73
C GLN A 141 1.29 -13.90 -4.85
N ALA A 142 0.79 -13.82 -6.08
CA ALA A 142 1.51 -13.19 -7.18
C ALA A 142 1.81 -11.71 -6.93
N TYR A 143 0.86 -10.96 -6.37
CA TYR A 143 1.09 -9.59 -5.91
C TYR A 143 2.18 -9.51 -4.82
N ILE A 144 2.11 -10.37 -3.80
CA ILE A 144 3.09 -10.43 -2.72
C ILE A 144 4.50 -10.70 -3.26
N ASP A 145 4.62 -11.65 -4.19
CA ASP A 145 5.90 -12.10 -4.71
C ASP A 145 6.64 -11.00 -5.50
N ILE A 146 5.94 -10.00 -6.05
CA ILE A 146 6.54 -8.82 -6.70
C ILE A 146 7.45 -8.05 -5.71
N PHE A 147 7.04 -7.95 -4.45
CA PHE A 147 7.67 -7.06 -3.45
C PHE A 147 8.50 -7.80 -2.41
N LYS A 148 8.38 -9.13 -2.36
CA LYS A 148 8.93 -9.99 -1.30
C LYS A 148 10.43 -9.83 -1.07
N GLU A 149 11.19 -9.56 -2.12
CA GLU A 149 12.64 -9.38 -2.05
C GLU A 149 13.04 -8.17 -1.20
N ASP A 150 12.23 -7.10 -1.21
CA ASP A 150 12.55 -5.83 -0.55
C ASP A 150 11.98 -5.74 0.88
N TRP A 151 11.25 -6.76 1.34
CA TRP A 151 10.73 -6.86 2.70
C TRP A 151 11.79 -6.61 3.79
N PRO A 152 13.01 -7.17 3.74
CA PRO A 152 14.00 -6.96 4.79
C PRO A 152 14.45 -5.50 4.93
N ALA A 153 14.31 -4.70 3.87
CA ALA A 153 14.63 -3.28 3.89
C ALA A 153 13.52 -2.45 4.53
N VAL A 154 12.25 -2.79 4.27
CA VAL A 154 11.07 -2.01 4.72
C VAL A 154 10.56 -2.44 6.09
N LYS A 155 10.56 -3.75 6.41
CA LYS A 155 10.03 -4.30 7.68
C LYS A 155 10.45 -3.54 8.94
N PRO A 156 11.72 -3.11 9.11
CA PRO A 156 12.14 -2.37 10.29
C PRO A 156 11.49 -0.99 10.46
N TYR A 157 10.88 -0.43 9.40
CA TYR A 157 10.35 0.93 9.35
C TYR A 157 8.82 0.99 9.22
N LEU A 158 8.11 -0.14 9.33
CA LEU A 158 6.65 -0.17 9.15
C LEU A 158 5.94 0.82 10.08
N ARG A 159 6.40 0.92 11.34
CA ARG A 159 5.80 1.84 12.31
C ARG A 159 6.10 3.30 11.96
N GLU A 160 7.30 3.60 11.50
CA GLU A 160 7.66 4.94 11.04
C GLU A 160 6.89 5.35 9.77
N LEU A 161 6.65 4.41 8.85
CA LEU A 161 5.85 4.64 7.65
C LEU A 161 4.37 4.89 7.99
N GLU A 162 3.80 4.13 8.92
CA GLU A 162 2.44 4.36 9.43
C GLU A 162 2.32 5.75 10.07
N LYS A 163 3.26 6.14 10.93
CA LYS A 163 3.26 7.48 11.53
C LYS A 163 3.45 8.60 10.51
N LEU A 164 4.25 8.35 9.47
CA LEU A 164 4.43 9.27 8.36
C LEU A 164 3.13 9.46 7.59
N ASP A 165 2.38 8.39 7.33
CA ASP A 165 1.05 8.45 6.70
C ASP A 165 0.04 9.20 7.58
N GLU A 166 0.01 8.92 8.89
CA GLU A 166 -0.81 9.67 9.87
C GLU A 166 -0.50 11.18 9.86
N TYR A 167 0.78 11.54 9.71
CA TYR A 167 1.22 12.93 9.64
C TYR A 167 0.80 13.61 8.34
N ILE A 168 1.08 12.98 7.20
CA ILE A 168 0.71 13.50 5.88
C ILE A 168 -0.81 13.59 5.73
N GLY A 169 -1.55 12.64 6.30
CA GLY A 169 -3.01 12.64 6.36
C GLY A 169 -3.60 13.64 7.36
N GLY A 170 -2.76 14.42 8.07
CA GLY A 170 -3.19 15.47 9.00
C GLY A 170 -3.77 14.96 10.33
N SER A 171 -3.66 13.67 10.61
CA SER A 171 -4.10 13.07 11.89
C SER A 171 -3.13 13.40 13.03
N LYS A 172 -1.88 13.75 12.70
CA LYS A 172 -0.87 14.27 13.63
C LYS A 172 -0.29 15.56 13.11
N THR A 173 0.16 16.42 14.02
CA THR A 173 0.86 17.67 13.67
C THR A 173 2.38 17.50 13.63
N LYS A 174 2.90 16.30 13.96
CA LYS A 174 4.33 15.97 13.95
C LYS A 174 4.53 14.52 13.50
N PRO A 175 5.62 14.22 12.77
CA PRO A 175 5.78 12.96 12.04
C PRO A 175 6.02 11.73 12.92
N PHE A 176 6.57 11.86 14.13
CA PHE A 176 7.01 10.68 14.90
C PHE A 176 6.60 10.66 16.38
N GLU A 177 5.73 11.58 16.82
CA GLU A 177 5.19 11.59 18.19
C GLU A 177 4.11 10.51 18.42
#